data_AF-A0A969HR27-F1
#
_entry.id   AF-A0A969HR27-F1
#
_cell.length_a   1.000
_cell.length_b   1.000
_cell.length_c   1.000
_cell.angle_alpha   90.00
_cell.angle_beta   90.00
_cell.angle_gamma   90.00
#
_symmetry.space_group_name_H-M   'P 1'
#
loop_
_entity.id
_entity.type
_entity.pdbx_description
1 polymer ?
#
loop_
_entity_poly.entity_id
_entity_poly.type
_entity_poly.pdbx_seq_one_letter_code
_entity_poly.pdbx_strand_id
1 'polypeptide(L)'
;MLISAETSWELPGRVVAKPRISTGGGDNLNAGFCFGQLLGFSLPESLLLGMATSGAYVASGESPDIPALVAYLWQWHNELNFKK
;
A
#
# COMPACT_ATOMS: atom_id res chain seq x y z
N MET A 1 -9.20 31.04 -4.12
CA MET A 1 -8.91 29.64 -3.72
C MET A 1 -7.77 29.72 -2.73
N LEU A 2 -8.07 29.66 -1.44
CA LEU A 2 -7.03 29.62 -0.41
C LEU A 2 -6.65 28.15 -0.23
N ILE A 3 -5.45 27.80 -0.67
CA ILE A 3 -4.82 26.52 -0.33
C ILE A 3 -4.24 26.73 1.07
N SER A 4 -4.89 26.19 2.10
CA SER A 4 -4.33 26.17 3.46
C SER A 4 -3.15 25.21 3.49
N ALA A 5 -2.10 25.54 4.25
CA ALA A 5 -0.87 24.77 4.37
C ALA A 5 -1.12 23.25 4.46
N GLU A 6 -0.85 22.54 3.36
CA GLU A 6 -1.15 21.13 3.23
C GLU A 6 -0.15 20.32 4.06
N THR A 7 -0.66 19.53 5.02
CA THR A 7 0.15 18.51 5.67
C THR A 7 0.33 17.38 4.67
N SER A 8 1.56 17.13 4.23
CA SER A 8 1.91 16.01 3.36
C SER A 8 2.43 14.82 4.19
N TRP A 9 2.19 13.62 3.66
CA TRP A 9 2.75 12.37 4.21
C TRP A 9 3.54 11.67 3.12
N GLU A 10 4.74 11.23 3.47
CA GLU A 10 5.59 10.40 2.63
C GLU A 10 6.00 9.16 3.43
N LEU A 11 5.86 7.98 2.82
CA LEU A 11 6.26 6.71 3.41
C LEU A 11 7.03 5.89 2.38
N PRO A 12 8.18 5.29 2.75
CA PRO A 12 8.89 4.40 1.84
C PRO A 12 8.07 3.13 1.60
N GLY A 13 7.79 2.81 0.35
CA GLY A 13 7.08 1.59 -0.04
C GLY A 13 8.00 0.37 -0.14
N ARG A 14 7.42 -0.83 -0.09
CA ARG A 14 8.12 -2.08 -0.42
C ARG A 14 8.35 -2.17 -1.92
N VAL A 15 9.61 -2.34 -2.33
CA VAL A 15 9.95 -2.55 -3.75
C VAL A 15 9.65 -3.99 -4.17
N VAL A 16 8.78 -4.16 -5.17
CA VAL A 16 8.54 -5.46 -5.81
C VAL A 16 9.60 -5.68 -6.89
N ALA A 17 10.66 -6.42 -6.57
CA ALA A 17 11.83 -6.60 -7.44
C ALA A 17 11.53 -7.33 -8.77
N LYS A 18 10.49 -8.18 -8.79
CA LYS A 18 10.05 -8.93 -9.98
C LYS A 18 8.54 -8.77 -10.14
N PRO A 19 8.07 -7.65 -10.71
CA PRO A 19 6.64 -7.42 -10.90
C PRO A 19 6.08 -8.41 -11.91
N ARG A 20 4.93 -9.01 -11.61
CA ARG A 20 4.21 -9.87 -12.55
C ARG A 20 3.39 -9.03 -13.54
N ILE A 21 2.88 -7.89 -13.06
CA ILE A 21 2.15 -6.89 -13.84
C ILE A 21 2.53 -5.50 -13.31
N SER A 22 2.63 -4.50 -14.20
CA SER A 22 2.96 -3.11 -13.83
C SER A 22 1.81 -2.13 -14.08
N THR A 23 0.83 -2.50 -14.90
CA THR A 23 -0.38 -1.72 -15.16
C THR A 23 -1.44 -2.01 -14.09
N GLY A 24 -2.24 -1.00 -13.72
CA GLY A 24 -3.27 -1.13 -12.67
C GLY A 24 -2.76 -1.06 -11.23
N GLY A 25 -1.45 -0.86 -11.03
CA GLY A 25 -0.88 -0.69 -9.69
C GLY A 25 -1.41 0.56 -8.95
N GLY A 26 -1.63 1.66 -9.69
CA GLY A 26 -2.24 2.88 -9.14
C GLY A 26 -3.70 2.70 -8.74
N ASP A 27 -4.48 1.92 -9.51
CA ASP A 27 -5.88 1.63 -9.18
C ASP A 27 -5.99 0.83 -7.89
N ASN A 28 -5.11 -0.18 -7.71
CA ASN A 28 -5.02 -0.96 -6.48
C ASN A 28 -4.49 -0.13 -5.30
N LEU A 29 -3.60 0.85 -5.55
CA LEU A 29 -3.18 1.80 -4.53
C LEU A 29 -4.36 2.64 -4.02
N ASN A 30 -5.13 3.21 -4.94
CA ASN A 30 -6.30 4.02 -4.61
C ASN A 30 -7.38 3.19 -3.90
N ALA A 31 -7.62 1.95 -4.35
CA ALA A 31 -8.56 1.05 -3.71
C ALA A 31 -8.18 0.74 -2.24
N GLY A 32 -6.90 0.41 -1.99
CA GLY A 32 -6.40 0.17 -0.63
C GLY A 32 -6.44 1.42 0.25
N PHE A 33 -6.11 2.59 -0.30
CA PHE A 33 -6.19 3.86 0.42
C PHE A 33 -7.63 4.20 0.82
N CYS A 34 -8.56 4.16 -0.13
CA CYS A 34 -9.98 4.40 0.11
C CYS A 34 -10.55 3.39 1.11
N PHE A 35 -10.13 2.13 1.04
CA PHE A 35 -10.53 1.12 2.02
C PHE A 35 -10.09 1.50 3.44
N GLY A 36 -8.84 1.96 3.62
CA GLY A 36 -8.36 2.44 4.92
C GLY A 36 -9.14 3.65 5.43
N GLN A 37 -9.45 4.60 4.56
CA GLN A 37 -10.28 5.76 4.90
C GLN A 37 -11.70 5.37 5.33
N LEU A 38 -12.33 4.41 4.64
CA LEU A 38 -13.66 3.89 4.98
C LEU A 38 -13.68 3.16 6.34
N LEU A 39 -12.55 2.57 6.74
CA LEU A 39 -12.37 1.95 8.06
C LEU A 39 -11.99 2.95 9.16
N GLY A 40 -11.80 4.24 8.83
CA GLY A 40 -11.44 5.28 9.78
C GLY A 40 -9.95 5.31 10.17
N PHE A 41 -9.07 4.72 9.36
CA PHE A 41 -7.62 4.79 9.59
C PHE A 41 -7.08 6.21 9.32
N SER A 42 -5.96 6.52 9.97
CA SER A 42 -5.24 7.77 9.71
C SER A 42 -4.71 7.84 8.27
N LEU A 43 -4.31 9.03 7.82
CA LEU A 43 -3.74 9.21 6.48
C LEU A 43 -2.48 8.33 6.25
N PRO A 44 -1.51 8.25 7.19
CA PRO A 44 -0.35 7.35 7.03
C PRO A 44 -0.73 5.87 6.97
N GLU A 45 -1.68 5.43 7.80
CA GLU A 45 -2.14 4.03 7.81
C GLU A 45 -2.88 3.69 6.51
N SER A 46 -3.69 4.60 6.00
CA SER A 46 -4.37 4.45 4.71
C SER A 46 -3.39 4.45 3.55
N LEU A 47 -2.34 5.29 3.61
CA LEU A 47 -1.24 5.28 2.63
C LEU A 47 -0.47 3.96 2.66
N LEU A 48 -0.16 3.43 3.85
CA LEU A 48 0.44 2.11 4.02
C LEU A 48 -0.44 1.02 3.39
N LEU A 49 -1.74 1.06 3.64
CA LEU A 49 -2.70 0.10 3.11
C LEU A 49 -2.81 0.16 1.58
N GLY A 50 -2.80 1.37 1.01
CA GLY A 50 -2.71 1.59 -0.43
C GLY A 50 -1.44 1.00 -1.04
N MET A 51 -0.28 1.30 -0.45
CA MET A 51 1.01 0.73 -0.91
C MET A 51 1.03 -0.80 -0.83
N ALA A 52 0.52 -1.38 0.25
CA ALA A 52 0.46 -2.84 0.42
C ALA A 52 -0.48 -3.49 -0.60
N THR A 53 -1.65 -2.88 -0.86
CA THR A 53 -2.62 -3.37 -1.85
C THR A 53 -2.02 -3.33 -3.26
N SER A 54 -1.38 -2.21 -3.62
CA SER A 54 -0.66 -2.06 -4.89
C SER A 54 0.48 -3.07 -5.03
N GLY A 55 1.31 -3.22 -3.99
CA GLY A 55 2.44 -4.12 -3.99
C GLY A 55 2.03 -5.59 -4.08
N ALA A 56 0.96 -6.00 -3.40
CA ALA A 56 0.41 -7.36 -3.48
C ALA A 56 -0.12 -7.66 -4.88
N TYR A 57 -0.82 -6.70 -5.48
CA TYR A 57 -1.29 -6.81 -6.86
C TYR A 57 -0.15 -6.88 -7.87
N VAL A 58 0.83 -5.98 -7.79
CA VAL A 58 2.00 -5.96 -8.70
C VAL A 58 2.82 -7.25 -8.58
N ALA A 59 2.94 -7.82 -7.38
CA ALA A 59 3.67 -9.06 -7.15
C ALA A 59 2.93 -10.31 -7.65
N SER A 60 1.61 -10.37 -7.49
CA SER A 60 0.81 -11.58 -7.77
C SER A 60 0.10 -11.58 -9.12
N GLY A 61 -0.22 -10.40 -9.67
CA GLY A 61 -1.10 -10.20 -10.82
C GLY A 61 -2.59 -10.13 -10.47
N GLU A 62 -2.96 -10.24 -9.19
CA GLU A 62 -4.34 -10.37 -8.71
C GLU A 62 -4.60 -9.35 -7.60
N SER A 63 -5.78 -8.72 -7.59
CA SER A 63 -6.15 -7.81 -6.50
C SER A 63 -6.28 -8.60 -5.21
N PRO A 64 -5.61 -8.20 -4.11
CA PRO A 64 -5.59 -9.01 -2.90
C PRO A 64 -6.94 -8.97 -2.19
N ASP A 65 -7.35 -10.11 -1.64
CA ASP A 65 -8.34 -10.16 -0.57
C ASP A 65 -7.69 -9.82 0.79
N ILE A 66 -8.47 -9.84 1.87
CA ILE A 66 -7.98 -9.50 3.21
C ILE A 66 -6.84 -10.44 3.66
N PRO A 67 -6.96 -11.78 3.56
CA PRO A 67 -5.85 -12.68 3.87
C PRO A 67 -4.57 -12.40 3.07
N ALA A 68 -4.66 -12.21 1.75
CA ALA A 68 -3.51 -11.94 0.91
C ALA A 68 -2.84 -10.60 1.26
N LEU A 69 -3.64 -9.58 1.56
CA LEU A 69 -3.14 -8.28 1.99
C LEU A 69 -2.41 -8.36 3.34
N VAL A 70 -2.97 -9.09 4.30
CA VAL A 70 -2.33 -9.34 5.61
C VAL A 70 -1.02 -10.12 5.43
N ALA A 71 -1.00 -11.15 4.59
CA ALA A 71 0.22 -11.90 4.30
C ALA A 71 1.32 -11.01 3.69
N TYR A 72 0.94 -10.13 2.76
CA TYR A 72 1.87 -9.16 2.17
C TYR A 72 2.44 -8.19 3.20
N LEU A 73 1.60 -7.66 4.08
CA LEU A 73 2.03 -6.78 5.18
C LEU A 73 3.00 -7.47 6.14
N TRP A 74 2.74 -8.74 6.50
CA TRP A 74 3.67 -9.52 7.33
C TRP A 74 5.00 -9.78 6.64
N GLN A 75 4.99 -10.12 5.35
CA GLN A 75 6.21 -10.28 4.58
C GLN A 75 7.02 -8.99 4.58
N TRP A 76 6.37 -7.86 4.32
CA TRP A 76 7.02 -6.55 4.33
C TRP A 76 7.59 -6.22 5.72
N HIS A 77 6.83 -6.44 6.79
CA HIS A 77 7.29 -6.23 8.17
C HIS A 77 8.54 -7.04 8.48
N ASN A 78 8.56 -8.33 8.10
CA ASN A 78 9.70 -9.20 8.30
C ASN A 78 10.95 -8.71 7.55
N GLU A 79 10.80 -8.30 6.29
CA GLU A 79 11.91 -7.75 5.50
C GLU A 79 12.52 -6.49 6.11
N LEU A 80 11.72 -5.66 6.79
CA LEU A 80 12.22 -4.49 7.52
C LEU A 80 12.96 -4.89 8.79
N ASN A 81 12.51 -5.93 9.49
CA ASN A 81 13.17 -6.41 10.71
C ASN A 81 14.51 -7.11 10.41
N PHE A 82 14.63 -7.82 9.29
CA PHE A 82 15.91 -8.43 8.88
C PHE A 82 16.95 -7.42 8.37
N LYS A 83 16.54 -6.19 8.08
CA LYS A 83 17.44 -5.10 7.65
C LYS A 83 17.97 -4.22 8.79
N LYS A 84 17.53 -4.48 10.03
CA LYS A 84 18.05 -3.83 11.25
C LYS A 84 19.20 -4.65 11.81
#